data_AF-C3YKP6-F1
#
_entry.id   AF-C3YKP6-F1
#
_cell.length_a   1.000
_cell.length_b   1.000
_cell.length_c   1.000
_cell.angle_alpha   90.00
_cell.angle_beta   90.00
_cell.angle_gamma   90.00
#
_symmetry.space_group_name_H-M   'P 1'
#
loop_
_entity.id
_entity.type
_entity.pdbx_description
1 polymer ?
#
loop_
_entity_poly.entity_id
_entity_poly.type
_entity_poly.pdbx_seq_one_letter_code
_entity_poly.pdbx_strand_id
1 'polypeptide(L)'
;MEEVLEEAINTTGGPKGASTIAIKKYIAAHYPHLDIENRTYLLKQAVKRGVSKGQLKQMSGTGFTGFYKAVVKKVSKPPPAFYRDPDEKPTTIDLLEEAIAMYCEPKEASPQAIKKYLSEHYPHLEIETRSYLLKRALQKGVENGQLIQLSGKGMSGTFRLVESYKPKKPMETMIGVAIKAANEPKEASVGMIKKYIREHYPTLDIENHMFKLKRGLEKGVKNGELEQITGKGASGTYQLTEPFIPSP
;
A
#
# COMPACT_ATOMS: atom_id res chain seq x y z
N MET A 1 -29.85 -1.72 2.71
CA MET A 1 -30.14 -2.88 1.82
C MET A 1 -28.92 -3.76 1.61
N GLU A 2 -27.73 -3.21 1.33
CA GLU A 2 -26.51 -4.03 1.19
C GLU A 2 -26.12 -4.69 2.52
N GLU A 3 -26.14 -3.96 3.65
CA GLU A 3 -25.90 -4.52 4.99
C GLU A 3 -26.90 -5.61 5.38
N VAL A 4 -28.19 -5.35 5.18
CA VAL A 4 -29.29 -6.30 5.41
C VAL A 4 -29.12 -7.58 4.58
N LEU A 5 -28.58 -7.47 3.36
CA LEU A 5 -28.31 -8.61 2.49
C LEU A 5 -27.13 -9.44 3.01
N GLU A 6 -26.06 -8.81 3.49
CA GLU A 6 -24.92 -9.50 4.09
C GLU A 6 -25.33 -10.24 5.38
N GLU A 7 -26.10 -9.59 6.24
CA GLU A 7 -26.63 -10.20 7.45
C GLU A 7 -27.52 -11.41 7.12
N ALA A 8 -28.45 -11.26 6.18
CA ALA A 8 -29.31 -12.35 5.75
C ALA A 8 -28.51 -13.54 5.20
N ILE A 9 -27.46 -13.29 4.42
CA ILE A 9 -26.60 -14.34 3.85
C ILE A 9 -25.78 -15.05 4.93
N ASN A 10 -25.28 -14.32 5.93
CA ASN A 10 -24.51 -14.90 7.03
C ASN A 10 -25.40 -15.75 7.96
N THR A 11 -26.62 -15.30 8.22
CA THR A 11 -27.56 -16.00 9.11
C THR A 11 -28.21 -17.21 8.43
N THR A 12 -28.52 -17.12 7.13
CA THR A 12 -29.22 -18.19 6.39
C THR A 12 -28.29 -19.07 5.53
N GLY A 13 -26.99 -18.77 5.52
CA GLY A 13 -26.01 -19.41 4.64
C GLY A 13 -25.51 -20.76 5.16
N GLY A 14 -25.71 -21.81 4.38
CA GLY A 14 -25.12 -23.13 4.64
C GLY A 14 -23.77 -23.34 3.92
N PRO A 15 -23.28 -24.59 3.82
CA PRO A 15 -22.01 -24.92 3.14
C PRO A 15 -21.94 -24.42 1.68
N LYS A 16 -23.08 -24.38 1.00
CA LYS A 16 -23.23 -23.92 -0.39
C LYS A 16 -23.61 -22.42 -0.51
N GLY A 17 -23.75 -21.70 0.60
CA GLY A 17 -24.26 -20.33 0.66
C GLY A 17 -25.76 -20.25 1.00
N ALA A 18 -26.30 -19.03 0.99
CA ALA A 18 -27.71 -18.74 1.24
C ALA A 18 -28.48 -18.68 -0.10
N SER A 19 -29.64 -19.34 -0.17
CA SER A 19 -30.49 -19.26 -1.36
C SER A 19 -31.25 -17.93 -1.40
N THR A 20 -31.61 -17.44 -2.59
CA THR A 20 -32.44 -16.23 -2.70
C THR A 20 -33.78 -16.33 -2.00
N ILE A 21 -34.35 -17.54 -1.91
CA ILE A 21 -35.59 -17.82 -1.20
C ILE A 21 -35.39 -17.64 0.31
N ALA A 22 -34.30 -18.19 0.86
CA ALA A 22 -33.97 -18.05 2.28
C ALA A 22 -33.66 -16.59 2.65
N ILE A 23 -32.90 -15.90 1.81
CA ILE A 23 -32.59 -14.46 1.97
C ILE A 23 -33.89 -13.64 1.95
N LYS A 24 -34.77 -13.89 0.98
CA LYS A 24 -36.06 -13.18 0.86
C LYS A 24 -36.92 -13.40 2.12
N LYS A 25 -37.01 -14.64 2.60
CA LYS A 25 -37.78 -14.99 3.81
C LYS A 25 -37.21 -14.35 5.08
N TYR A 26 -35.89 -14.32 5.24
CA TYR A 26 -35.24 -13.67 6.38
C TYR A 26 -35.55 -12.17 6.41
N ILE A 27 -35.39 -11.49 5.27
CA ILE A 27 -35.59 -10.04 5.20
C ILE A 27 -37.06 -9.68 5.40
N ALA A 28 -37.99 -10.47 4.86
CA ALA A 28 -39.43 -10.28 5.10
C ALA A 28 -39.79 -10.40 6.60
N ALA A 29 -39.14 -11.32 7.33
CA ALA A 29 -39.39 -11.52 8.76
C ALA A 29 -38.73 -10.47 9.66
N HIS A 30 -37.51 -10.03 9.37
CA HIS A 30 -36.72 -9.14 10.24
C HIS A 30 -36.82 -7.67 9.86
N TYR A 31 -37.18 -7.37 8.61
CA TYR A 31 -37.28 -6.00 8.08
C TYR A 31 -38.60 -5.82 7.31
N PRO A 32 -39.76 -5.95 7.97
CA PRO A 32 -41.07 -5.82 7.31
C PRO A 32 -41.26 -4.43 6.65
N HIS A 33 -40.58 -3.40 7.16
CA HIS A 33 -40.59 -2.05 6.59
C HIS A 33 -39.97 -1.95 5.18
N LEU A 34 -39.13 -2.91 4.77
CA LEU A 34 -38.56 -2.95 3.43
C LEU A 34 -39.55 -3.48 2.38
N ASP A 35 -40.63 -4.13 2.81
CA ASP A 35 -41.68 -4.70 1.96
C ASP A 35 -41.11 -5.50 0.77
N ILE A 36 -40.19 -6.43 1.07
CA ILE A 36 -39.45 -7.19 0.06
C ILE A 36 -40.37 -8.12 -0.75
N GLU A 37 -41.55 -8.47 -0.24
CA GLU A 37 -42.54 -9.26 -0.96
C GLU A 37 -42.98 -8.52 -2.24
N ASN A 38 -43.36 -7.25 -2.12
CA ASN A 38 -43.77 -6.41 -3.24
C ASN A 38 -42.57 -5.73 -3.94
N ARG A 39 -41.48 -5.45 -3.21
CA ARG A 39 -40.30 -4.74 -3.70
C ARG A 39 -39.11 -5.66 -3.98
N THR A 40 -39.39 -6.81 -4.62
CA THR A 40 -38.37 -7.83 -4.93
C THR A 40 -37.21 -7.28 -5.79
N TYR A 41 -37.42 -6.19 -6.55
CA TYR A 41 -36.37 -5.53 -7.33
C TYR A 41 -35.24 -4.95 -6.47
N LEU A 42 -35.51 -4.54 -5.22
CA LEU A 42 -34.49 -4.03 -4.29
C LEU A 42 -33.46 -5.11 -3.95
N LEU A 43 -33.95 -6.32 -3.69
CA LEU A 43 -33.11 -7.49 -3.46
C LEU A 43 -32.33 -7.87 -4.73
N LYS A 44 -32.97 -7.86 -5.90
CA LYS A 44 -32.30 -8.10 -7.20
C LYS A 44 -31.16 -7.12 -7.46
N GLN A 45 -31.40 -5.83 -7.20
CA GLN A 45 -30.42 -4.77 -7.41
C GLN A 45 -29.26 -4.87 -6.41
N ALA A 46 -29.55 -5.18 -5.15
CA ALA A 46 -28.55 -5.37 -4.10
C ALA A 46 -27.65 -6.59 -4.39
N VAL A 47 -28.24 -7.72 -4.80
CA VAL A 47 -27.46 -8.91 -5.20
C VAL A 47 -26.60 -8.61 -6.43
N LYS A 48 -27.17 -7.98 -7.47
CA LYS A 48 -26.41 -7.59 -8.67
C LYS A 48 -25.24 -6.67 -8.32
N ARG A 49 -25.45 -5.67 -7.46
CA ARG A 49 -24.41 -4.76 -6.98
C ARG A 49 -23.35 -5.50 -6.15
N GLY A 50 -23.75 -6.34 -5.21
CA GLY A 50 -22.83 -7.11 -4.37
C GLY A 50 -21.95 -8.07 -5.18
N VAL A 51 -22.50 -8.69 -6.23
CA VAL A 51 -21.73 -9.52 -7.16
C VAL A 51 -20.78 -8.67 -8.01
N SER A 52 -21.25 -7.54 -8.58
CA SER A 52 -20.39 -6.63 -9.36
C SER A 52 -19.28 -5.99 -8.53
N LYS A 53 -19.51 -5.72 -7.25
CA LYS A 53 -18.52 -5.21 -6.28
C LYS A 53 -17.57 -6.30 -5.76
N GLY A 54 -17.80 -7.57 -6.10
CA GLY A 54 -17.03 -8.70 -5.59
C GLY A 54 -17.24 -9.00 -4.10
N GLN A 55 -18.28 -8.44 -3.48
CA GLN A 55 -18.66 -8.70 -2.09
C GLN A 55 -19.45 -10.00 -1.95
N LEU A 56 -20.15 -10.42 -3.01
CA LEU A 56 -20.93 -11.67 -3.06
C LEU A 56 -20.43 -12.56 -4.19
N LYS A 57 -20.32 -13.86 -3.93
CA LYS A 57 -20.04 -14.86 -4.96
C LYS A 57 -21.27 -15.75 -5.16
N GLN A 58 -21.72 -15.87 -6.42
CA GLN A 58 -22.74 -16.83 -6.80
C GLN A 58 -22.10 -18.22 -6.88
N MET A 59 -22.56 -19.11 -6.01
CA MET A 59 -22.02 -20.48 -5.88
C MET A 59 -22.70 -21.45 -6.84
N SER A 60 -23.93 -21.17 -7.25
CA SER A 60 -24.69 -21.95 -8.23
C SER A 60 -25.91 -21.14 -8.71
N GLY A 61 -26.46 -21.51 -9.88
CA GLY A 61 -27.60 -20.86 -10.52
C GLY A 61 -27.21 -19.86 -11.62
N THR A 62 -28.20 -19.36 -12.36
CA THR A 62 -28.03 -18.39 -13.46
C THR A 62 -28.85 -17.13 -13.20
N GLY A 63 -28.23 -15.96 -13.39
CA GLY A 63 -28.89 -14.68 -13.11
C GLY A 63 -29.14 -14.47 -11.61
N PHE A 64 -30.33 -13.98 -11.25
CA PHE A 64 -30.70 -13.73 -9.85
C PHE A 64 -31.08 -15.00 -9.07
N THR A 65 -31.24 -16.14 -9.73
CA THR A 65 -31.57 -17.39 -9.04
C THR A 65 -30.29 -18.11 -8.62
N GLY A 66 -30.30 -18.68 -7.43
CA GLY A 66 -29.15 -19.45 -6.95
C GLY A 66 -28.77 -19.22 -5.50
N PHE A 67 -27.55 -19.63 -5.19
CA PHE A 67 -26.96 -19.56 -3.87
C PHE A 67 -25.84 -18.53 -3.84
N TYR A 68 -25.86 -17.66 -2.84
CA TYR A 68 -24.90 -16.58 -2.67
C TYR A 68 -24.14 -16.76 -1.37
N LYS A 69 -22.84 -16.51 -1.43
CA LYS A 69 -21.99 -16.46 -0.25
C LYS A 69 -21.38 -15.07 -0.13
N ALA A 70 -21.43 -14.50 1.06
CA ALA A 70 -20.69 -13.29 1.36
C ALA A 70 -19.21 -13.63 1.27
N VAL A 71 -18.52 -13.00 0.32
CA VAL A 71 -17.07 -12.92 0.35
C VAL A 71 -16.81 -11.88 1.41
N VAL A 72 -16.61 -12.35 2.64
CA VAL A 72 -16.14 -11.50 3.73
C VAL A 72 -14.81 -10.93 3.27
N LYS A 73 -14.83 -9.75 2.64
CA LYS A 73 -13.72 -8.84 2.81
C LYS A 73 -13.71 -8.64 4.30
N LYS A 74 -12.80 -9.33 4.98
CA LYS A 74 -12.17 -8.74 6.15
C LYS A 74 -11.75 -7.36 5.64
N VAL A 75 -12.58 -6.35 5.89
CA VAL A 75 -12.05 -5.02 6.12
C VAL A 75 -11.36 -5.17 7.46
N SER A 76 -10.21 -5.85 7.43
CA SER A 76 -9.15 -5.47 8.31
C SER A 76 -9.07 -3.97 8.14
N LYS A 77 -9.04 -3.24 9.26
CA LYS A 77 -8.35 -1.95 9.33
C LYS A 77 -7.24 -1.95 8.28
N PRO A 78 -7.03 -0.85 7.50
CA PRO A 78 -5.90 -0.79 6.58
C PRO A 78 -4.71 -1.39 7.32
N PRO A 79 -4.11 -2.47 6.82
CA PRO A 79 -3.12 -3.20 7.61
C PRO A 79 -2.13 -2.15 8.10
N PRO A 80 -1.84 -2.10 9.42
CA PRO A 80 -0.73 -1.28 9.88
C PRO A 80 0.46 -1.67 9.00
N ALA A 81 1.08 -0.66 8.40
CA ALA A 81 2.06 -0.77 7.33
C ALA A 81 2.73 -2.15 7.27
N PHE A 82 2.42 -2.89 6.20
CA PHE A 82 3.04 -4.15 5.78
C PHE A 82 4.05 -4.73 6.79
N TYR A 83 3.58 -5.62 7.67
CA TYR A 83 4.46 -6.40 8.54
C TYR A 83 5.12 -7.48 7.68
N ARG A 84 6.26 -7.13 7.08
CA ARG A 84 7.19 -8.12 6.53
C ARG A 84 8.01 -8.66 7.68
N ASP A 85 8.14 -9.98 7.79
CA ASP A 85 9.17 -10.55 8.66
C ASP A 85 10.54 -9.98 8.23
N PRO A 86 11.27 -9.28 9.13
CA PRO A 86 12.52 -8.61 8.78
C PRO A 86 13.60 -9.54 8.22
N ASP A 87 13.46 -10.84 8.47
CA ASP A 87 14.42 -11.89 8.13
C ASP A 87 14.14 -12.61 6.80
N GLU A 88 12.98 -12.39 6.17
CA GLU A 88 12.68 -13.04 4.89
C GLU A 88 13.27 -12.25 3.71
N LYS A 89 14.11 -12.93 2.92
CA LYS A 89 14.77 -12.32 1.75
C LYS A 89 13.73 -11.74 0.79
N PRO A 90 13.92 -10.50 0.30
CA PRO A 90 12.97 -9.87 -0.60
C PRO A 90 12.84 -10.63 -1.92
N THR A 91 11.60 -10.94 -2.32
CA THR A 91 11.35 -11.47 -3.66
C THR A 91 11.51 -10.36 -4.69
N THR A 92 11.75 -10.73 -5.95
CA THR A 92 11.83 -9.78 -7.07
C THR A 92 10.59 -8.88 -7.17
N ILE A 93 9.40 -9.42 -6.85
CA ILE A 93 8.15 -8.67 -6.88
C ILE A 93 8.11 -7.64 -5.74
N ASP A 94 8.61 -7.99 -4.55
CA ASP A 94 8.62 -7.05 -3.43
C ASP A 94 9.62 -5.90 -3.66
N LEU A 95 10.78 -6.20 -4.27
CA LEU A 95 11.73 -5.16 -4.71
C LEU A 95 11.09 -4.22 -5.73
N LEU A 96 10.26 -4.76 -6.64
CA LEU A 96 9.53 -3.96 -7.61
C LEU A 96 8.46 -3.09 -6.94
N GLU A 97 7.69 -3.64 -6.00
CA GLU A 97 6.71 -2.87 -5.23
C GLU A 97 7.36 -1.70 -4.48
N GLU A 98 8.50 -1.96 -3.82
CA GLU A 98 9.27 -0.93 -3.13
C GLU A 98 9.81 0.15 -4.10
N ALA A 99 10.39 -0.26 -5.23
CA ALA A 99 10.92 0.67 -6.23
C ALA A 99 9.82 1.51 -6.91
N ILE A 100 8.68 0.91 -7.23
CA ILE A 100 7.51 1.61 -7.78
C ILE A 100 6.97 2.61 -6.75
N ALA A 101 6.86 2.19 -5.49
CA ALA A 101 6.38 3.06 -4.43
C ALA A 101 7.31 4.26 -4.20
N MET A 102 8.63 4.07 -4.27
CA MET A 102 9.60 5.17 -4.19
C MET A 102 9.45 6.16 -5.36
N TYR A 103 9.28 5.65 -6.59
CA TYR A 103 9.13 6.51 -7.77
C TYR A 103 7.83 7.32 -7.76
N CYS A 104 6.74 6.74 -7.22
CA CYS A 104 5.43 7.38 -7.10
C CYS A 104 5.29 8.35 -5.90
N GLU A 105 6.37 8.67 -5.16
CA GLU A 105 6.35 9.68 -4.10
C GLU A 105 7.04 10.97 -4.60
N PRO A 106 6.39 12.14 -4.70
CA PRO A 106 4.98 12.52 -4.48
C PRO A 106 4.10 12.50 -5.76
N LYS A 107 4.65 11.99 -6.87
CA LYS A 107 4.09 12.14 -8.23
C LYS A 107 3.25 10.94 -8.65
N GLU A 108 2.44 11.14 -9.67
CA GLU A 108 1.78 10.05 -10.38
C GLU A 108 2.68 9.53 -11.51
N ALA A 109 2.59 8.24 -11.79
CA ALA A 109 3.38 7.63 -12.84
C ALA A 109 2.55 6.69 -13.73
N SER A 110 2.83 6.73 -15.03
CA SER A 110 2.32 5.73 -15.97
C SER A 110 3.18 4.46 -15.91
N PRO A 111 2.65 3.28 -16.28
CA PRO A 111 3.43 2.05 -16.40
C PRO A 111 4.64 2.18 -17.31
N GLN A 112 4.59 3.05 -18.30
CA GLN A 112 5.72 3.34 -19.20
C GLN A 112 6.83 4.11 -18.49
N ALA A 113 6.46 5.14 -17.71
CA ALA A 113 7.43 5.90 -16.90
C ALA A 113 8.07 5.01 -15.82
N ILE A 114 7.25 4.19 -15.15
CA ILE A 114 7.71 3.21 -14.17
C ILE A 114 8.67 2.21 -14.82
N LYS A 115 8.32 1.66 -16.00
CA LYS A 115 9.18 0.72 -16.73
C LYS A 115 10.53 1.36 -17.06
N LYS A 116 10.54 2.60 -17.57
CA LYS A 116 11.76 3.33 -17.90
C LYS A 116 12.66 3.52 -16.67
N TYR A 117 12.07 4.01 -15.57
CA TYR A 117 12.79 4.18 -14.30
C TYR A 117 13.42 2.87 -13.81
N LEU A 118 12.67 1.76 -13.87
CA LEU A 118 13.17 0.45 -13.45
C LEU A 118 14.28 -0.07 -14.36
N SER A 119 14.18 0.13 -15.68
CA SER A 119 15.26 -0.22 -16.62
C SER A 119 16.55 0.55 -16.32
N GLU A 120 16.45 1.84 -15.97
CA GLU A 120 17.60 2.71 -15.71
C GLU A 120 18.26 2.44 -14.36
N HIS A 121 17.46 2.29 -13.30
CA HIS A 121 17.98 2.18 -11.92
C HIS A 121 18.09 0.74 -11.41
N TYR A 122 17.38 -0.20 -12.02
CA TYR A 122 17.32 -1.61 -11.60
C TYR A 122 17.47 -2.57 -12.80
N PRO A 123 18.54 -2.47 -13.61
CA PRO A 123 18.72 -3.28 -14.81
C PRO A 123 18.75 -4.79 -14.53
N HIS A 124 19.20 -5.18 -13.34
CA HIS A 124 19.24 -6.58 -12.87
C HIS A 124 17.86 -7.24 -12.73
N LEU A 125 16.77 -6.47 -12.71
CA LEU A 125 15.40 -6.99 -12.63
C LEU A 125 14.83 -7.37 -14.00
N GLU A 126 15.51 -7.00 -15.10
CA GLU A 126 15.17 -7.36 -16.49
C GLU A 126 13.69 -7.07 -16.86
N ILE A 127 13.17 -5.91 -16.45
CA ILE A 127 11.75 -5.58 -16.62
C ILE A 127 11.32 -5.43 -18.08
N GLU A 128 12.27 -5.17 -18.98
CA GLU A 128 12.01 -5.14 -20.42
C GLU A 128 11.60 -6.49 -20.98
N THR A 129 12.29 -7.55 -20.57
CA THR A 129 11.99 -8.93 -21.00
C THR A 129 10.89 -9.55 -20.14
N ARG A 130 10.81 -9.19 -18.85
CA ARG A 130 9.87 -9.76 -17.86
C ARG A 130 8.71 -8.82 -17.54
N SER A 131 8.02 -8.32 -18.56
CA SER A 131 6.89 -7.38 -18.39
C SER A 131 5.75 -7.90 -17.50
N TYR A 132 5.58 -9.23 -17.40
CA TYR A 132 4.62 -9.86 -16.50
C TYR A 132 4.92 -9.60 -15.00
N LEU A 133 6.19 -9.42 -14.63
CA LEU A 133 6.58 -9.10 -13.24
C LEU A 133 6.11 -7.70 -12.87
N LEU A 134 6.28 -6.73 -13.77
CA LEU A 134 5.78 -5.37 -13.57
C LEU A 134 4.25 -5.36 -13.42
N LYS A 135 3.54 -6.11 -14.28
CA LYS A 135 2.08 -6.27 -14.15
C LYS A 135 1.68 -6.78 -12.77
N ARG A 136 2.35 -7.83 -12.29
CA ARG A 136 2.04 -8.48 -11.03
C ARG A 136 2.38 -7.57 -9.84
N ALA A 137 3.50 -6.84 -9.90
CA ALA A 137 3.88 -5.88 -8.87
C ALA A 137 2.89 -4.70 -8.78
N LEU A 138 2.42 -4.17 -9.93
CA LEU A 138 1.39 -3.12 -9.93
C LEU A 138 0.06 -3.61 -9.36
N GLN A 139 -0.38 -4.82 -9.73
CA GLN A 139 -1.60 -5.42 -9.18
C GLN A 139 -1.48 -5.64 -7.67
N LYS A 140 -0.38 -6.25 -7.23
CA LYS A 140 -0.14 -6.53 -5.81
C LYS A 140 0.03 -5.24 -4.99
N GLY A 141 0.69 -4.22 -5.54
CA GLY A 141 0.77 -2.89 -4.90
C GLY A 141 -0.59 -2.21 -4.72
N VAL A 142 -1.52 -2.38 -5.67
CA VAL A 142 -2.91 -1.91 -5.53
C VAL A 142 -3.70 -2.75 -4.52
N GLU A 143 -3.57 -4.08 -4.58
CA GLU A 143 -4.22 -5.01 -3.65
C GLU A 143 -3.76 -4.79 -2.20
N ASN A 144 -2.47 -4.52 -2.01
CA ASN A 144 -1.84 -4.22 -0.72
C ASN A 144 -2.17 -2.81 -0.21
N GLY A 145 -2.83 -1.97 -1.01
CA GLY A 145 -3.12 -0.58 -0.64
C GLY A 145 -1.88 0.31 -0.54
N GLN A 146 -0.80 -0.03 -1.27
CA GLN A 146 0.38 0.83 -1.43
C GLN A 146 0.15 1.86 -2.55
N LEU A 147 -0.56 1.44 -3.60
CA LEU A 147 -0.83 2.23 -4.80
C LEU A 147 -2.33 2.38 -5.04
N ILE A 148 -2.71 3.51 -5.63
CA ILE A 148 -4.04 3.77 -6.18
C ILE A 148 -3.91 3.84 -7.70
N GLN A 149 -4.76 3.09 -8.41
CA GLN A 149 -4.94 3.26 -9.85
C GLN A 149 -5.98 4.34 -10.09
N LEU A 150 -5.56 5.49 -10.62
CA LEU A 150 -6.41 6.66 -10.86
C LEU A 150 -7.18 6.56 -12.18
N SER A 151 -6.61 5.88 -13.17
CA SER A 151 -7.20 5.71 -14.50
C SER A 151 -6.83 4.35 -15.08
N GLY A 152 -7.61 3.89 -16.06
CA GLY A 152 -7.37 2.62 -16.75
C GLY A 152 -7.76 1.38 -15.95
N LYS A 153 -7.51 0.21 -16.54
CA LYS A 153 -7.67 -1.11 -15.91
C LYS A 153 -6.45 -1.98 -16.21
N GLY A 154 -6.02 -2.77 -15.23
CA GLY A 154 -4.84 -3.63 -15.40
C GLY A 154 -3.57 -2.78 -15.61
N MET A 155 -2.78 -3.07 -16.64
CA MET A 155 -1.51 -2.38 -16.97
C MET A 155 -1.68 -1.03 -17.68
N SER A 156 -2.82 -0.36 -17.54
CA SER A 156 -3.10 0.88 -18.26
C SER A 156 -3.43 2.01 -17.29
N GLY A 157 -3.26 3.24 -17.76
CA GLY A 157 -3.57 4.46 -17.02
C GLY A 157 -2.46 4.87 -16.06
N THR A 158 -2.86 5.43 -14.92
CA THR A 158 -1.96 6.16 -14.02
C THR A 158 -2.04 5.62 -12.61
N PHE A 159 -0.88 5.44 -11.98
CA PHE A 159 -0.73 4.96 -10.61
C PHE A 159 -0.18 6.09 -9.73
N ARG A 160 -0.67 6.15 -8.49
CA ARG A 160 -0.22 7.08 -7.46
C ARG A 160 0.06 6.32 -6.17
N LEU A 161 1.02 6.78 -5.39
CA LEU A 161 1.23 6.28 -4.03
C LEU A 161 0.06 6.68 -3.11
N VAL A 162 -0.37 5.76 -2.25
CA VAL A 162 -1.32 6.08 -1.17
C VAL A 162 -0.62 6.99 -0.15
N GLU A 163 -1.25 8.10 0.24
CA GLU A 163 -0.65 9.10 1.14
C GLU A 163 -0.22 8.54 2.51
N SER A 164 -0.97 7.56 3.02
CA SER A 164 -0.65 6.87 4.27
C SER A 164 0.50 5.87 4.16
N TYR A 165 0.92 5.52 2.93
CA TYR A 165 2.00 4.56 2.72
C TYR A 165 3.33 5.30 2.54
N LYS A 166 4.30 4.98 3.40
CA LYS A 166 5.67 5.49 3.34
C LYS A 166 6.63 4.38 2.93
N PRO A 167 7.19 4.41 1.70
CA PRO A 167 8.10 3.39 1.23
C PRO A 167 9.38 3.37 2.07
N LYS A 168 9.99 2.19 2.20
CA LYS A 168 11.31 2.06 2.83
C LYS A 168 12.33 2.71 1.91
N LYS A 169 13.03 3.72 2.42
CA LYS A 169 14.11 4.41 1.70
C LYS A 169 15.47 3.95 2.20
N PRO A 170 16.53 4.10 1.39
CA PRO A 170 17.90 3.95 1.86
C PRO A 170 18.16 4.85 3.06
N MET A 171 18.96 4.35 4.00
CA MET A 171 19.27 5.05 5.25
C MET A 171 19.91 6.41 4.96
N GLU A 172 20.79 6.45 3.98
CA GLU A 172 21.53 7.61 3.50
C GLU A 172 20.56 8.71 3.00
N THR A 173 19.56 8.33 2.21
CA THR A 173 18.52 9.25 1.73
C THR A 173 17.67 9.80 2.89
N MET A 174 17.29 8.96 3.85
CA MET A 174 16.50 9.40 5.01
C MET A 174 17.28 10.38 5.89
N ILE A 175 18.58 10.13 6.09
CA ILE A 175 19.48 11.04 6.81
C ILE A 175 19.54 12.40 6.09
N GLY A 176 19.76 12.42 4.77
CA GLY A 176 19.83 13.66 4.02
C GLY A 176 18.53 14.47 4.05
N VAL A 177 17.37 13.81 3.98
CA VAL A 177 16.06 14.48 4.12
C VAL A 177 15.87 15.02 5.54
N ALA A 178 16.27 14.27 6.58
CA ALA A 178 16.19 14.74 7.96
C ALA A 178 17.05 15.99 8.20
N ILE A 179 18.26 16.03 7.63
CA ILE A 179 19.17 17.19 7.70
C ILE A 179 18.57 18.39 6.96
N LYS A 180 17.99 18.19 5.77
CA LYS A 180 17.30 19.26 5.02
C LYS A 180 16.08 19.83 5.77
N ALA A 181 15.40 18.98 6.55
CA ALA A 181 14.25 19.38 7.36
C ALA A 181 14.65 20.16 8.63
N ALA A 182 15.92 20.16 9.02
CA ALA A 182 16.43 21.03 10.06
C ALA A 182 16.57 22.46 9.50
N ASN A 183 15.73 23.38 9.96
CA ASN A 183 15.90 24.81 9.69
C ASN A 183 17.12 25.33 10.44
N GLU A 184 17.83 26.26 9.79
CA GLU A 184 19.25 26.56 9.96
C GLU A 184 19.83 26.61 11.39
N PRO A 185 21.10 26.17 11.56
CA PRO A 185 21.96 25.57 10.52
C PRO A 185 21.38 24.22 10.08
N LYS A 186 21.52 23.87 8.79
CA LYS A 186 21.12 22.55 8.22
C LYS A 186 22.07 21.45 8.74
N GLU A 187 22.32 21.49 10.03
CA GLU A 187 23.07 20.58 10.86
C GLU A 187 22.03 19.84 11.70
N ALA A 188 22.01 18.52 11.60
CA ALA A 188 21.17 17.71 12.46
C ALA A 188 22.03 16.83 13.36
N SER A 189 21.72 16.85 14.66
CA SER A 189 22.29 15.88 15.58
C SER A 189 21.76 14.48 15.25
N VAL A 190 22.54 13.43 15.58
CA VAL A 190 22.08 12.04 15.44
C VAL A 190 20.71 11.80 16.11
N GLY A 191 20.46 12.48 17.24
CA GLY A 191 19.18 12.42 17.94
C GLY A 191 18.03 13.03 17.13
N MET A 192 18.26 14.18 16.49
CA MET A 192 17.28 14.85 15.62
C MET A 192 16.98 14.01 14.38
N ILE A 193 18.02 13.45 13.75
CA ILE A 193 17.89 12.54 12.60
C ILE A 193 17.08 11.30 13.01
N LYS A 194 17.39 10.69 14.16
CA LYS A 194 16.63 9.55 14.70
C LYS A 194 15.16 9.91 14.91
N LYS A 195 14.87 11.09 15.48
CA LYS A 195 13.49 11.55 15.72
C LYS A 195 12.72 11.73 14.41
N TYR A 196 13.31 12.42 13.43
CA TYR A 196 12.72 12.61 12.11
C TYR A 196 12.38 11.28 11.43
N ILE A 197 13.31 10.32 11.47
CA ILE A 197 13.12 9.02 10.82
C ILE A 197 12.03 8.21 11.53
N ARG A 198 11.93 8.30 12.86
CA ARG A 198 10.84 7.68 13.62
C ARG A 198 9.47 8.23 13.19
N GLU A 199 9.36 9.54 13.03
CA GLU A 199 8.10 10.22 12.69
C GLU A 199 7.68 9.99 11.24
N HIS A 200 8.63 10.03 10.30
CA HIS A 200 8.34 9.96 8.86
C HIS A 200 8.46 8.55 8.25
N TYR A 201 9.17 7.62 8.91
CA TYR A 201 9.39 6.25 8.44
C TYR A 201 9.17 5.22 9.56
N PRO A 202 7.94 5.10 10.11
CA PRO A 202 7.64 4.19 11.22
C PRO A 202 7.87 2.71 10.87
N THR A 203 7.93 2.36 9.59
CA THR A 203 8.11 0.99 9.09
C THR A 203 9.52 0.43 9.27
N LEU A 204 10.51 1.26 9.59
CA LEU A 204 11.92 0.86 9.66
C LEU A 204 12.36 0.35 11.04
N ASP A 205 11.52 0.54 12.07
CA ASP A 205 11.81 0.24 13.49
C ASP A 205 13.23 0.69 13.89
N ILE A 206 13.45 2.01 13.85
CA ILE A 206 14.77 2.61 14.05
C ILE A 206 15.32 2.41 15.48
N GLU A 207 14.46 2.09 16.44
CA GLU A 207 14.87 1.90 17.84
C GLU A 207 15.69 0.62 18.00
N ASN A 208 15.22 -0.47 17.41
CA ASN A 208 15.92 -1.74 17.41
C ASN A 208 17.06 -1.81 16.39
N HIS A 209 17.07 -0.91 15.39
CA HIS A 209 18.04 -0.92 14.29
C HIS A 209 19.01 0.27 14.27
N MET A 210 19.44 0.76 15.44
CA MET A 210 20.32 1.93 15.55
C MET A 210 21.65 1.78 14.80
N PHE A 211 22.16 0.55 14.66
CA PHE A 211 23.38 0.27 13.89
C PHE A 211 23.25 0.61 12.41
N LYS A 212 22.03 0.54 11.83
CA LYS A 212 21.77 0.93 10.43
C LYS A 212 21.97 2.45 10.27
N LEU A 213 21.44 3.25 11.20
CA LEU A 213 21.65 4.70 11.23
C LEU A 213 23.14 5.05 11.34
N LYS A 214 23.86 4.42 12.28
CA LYS A 214 25.31 4.67 12.46
C LYS A 214 26.10 4.36 11.19
N ARG A 215 25.86 3.18 10.59
CA ARG A 215 26.51 2.78 9.34
C ARG A 215 26.15 3.69 8.17
N GLY A 216 24.90 4.18 8.12
CA GLY A 216 24.46 5.14 7.11
C GLY A 216 25.18 6.48 7.22
N LEU A 217 25.37 6.99 8.44
CA LEU A 217 26.14 8.21 8.71
C LEU A 217 27.61 8.04 8.30
N GLU A 218 28.25 6.95 8.72
CA GLU A 218 29.64 6.64 8.36
C GLU A 218 29.84 6.52 6.84
N LYS A 219 28.89 5.88 6.15
CA LYS A 219 28.91 5.79 4.69
C LYS A 219 28.72 7.15 4.03
N GLY A 220 27.76 7.95 4.48
CA GLY A 220 27.51 9.28 3.90
C GLY A 220 28.74 10.18 4.02
N VAL A 221 29.45 10.12 5.16
CA VAL A 221 30.73 10.82 5.34
C VAL A 221 31.81 10.26 4.41
N LYS A 222 31.94 8.93 4.34
CA LYS A 222 32.92 8.28 3.45
C LYS A 222 32.68 8.59 1.96
N ASN A 223 31.42 8.71 1.56
CA ASN A 223 31.02 9.05 0.20
C ASN A 223 31.12 10.55 -0.10
N GLY A 224 31.42 11.40 0.89
CA GLY A 224 31.48 12.85 0.74
C GLY A 224 30.12 13.53 0.62
N GLU A 225 29.02 12.84 0.93
CA GLU A 225 27.66 13.39 0.91
C GLU A 225 27.33 14.16 2.20
N LEU A 226 27.99 13.80 3.30
CA LEU A 226 27.81 14.37 4.63
C LEU A 226 29.14 14.85 5.21
N GLU A 227 29.11 15.98 5.91
CA GLU A 227 30.21 16.45 6.74
C GLU A 227 29.83 16.31 8.22
N GLN A 228 30.73 15.75 9.01
CA GLN A 228 30.59 15.68 10.46
C GLN A 228 31.20 16.94 11.08
N ILE A 229 30.36 17.80 11.66
CA ILE A 229 30.78 19.09 12.24
C ILE A 229 31.29 18.89 13.67
N THR A 230 30.64 18.02 14.43
CA THR A 230 31.02 17.70 15.82
C THR A 230 31.01 16.21 16.08
N GLY A 231 31.75 15.79 17.11
CA GLY A 231 31.78 14.39 17.58
C GLY A 231 32.90 13.55 16.96
N LYS A 232 32.91 12.25 17.31
CA LYS A 232 33.81 11.24 16.73
C LYS A 232 33.00 9.99 16.38
N GLY A 233 33.33 9.34 15.27
CA GLY A 233 32.59 8.17 14.77
C GLY A 233 31.14 8.54 14.43
N ALA A 234 30.19 7.61 14.62
CA ALA A 234 28.77 7.85 14.35
C ALA A 234 28.04 8.66 15.46
N SER A 235 28.57 9.83 15.84
CA SER A 235 28.03 10.71 16.90
C SER A 235 28.14 12.20 16.55
N GLY A 236 27.45 13.07 17.28
CA GLY A 236 27.51 14.52 17.07
C GLY A 236 26.58 15.05 15.98
N THR A 237 26.99 16.12 15.29
CA THR A 237 26.19 16.85 14.29
C THR A 237 26.71 16.63 12.88
N TYR A 238 25.76 16.50 11.94
CA TYR A 238 26.04 16.25 10.53
C TYR A 238 25.35 17.29 9.67
N GLN A 239 26.04 17.72 8.63
CA GLN A 239 25.55 18.61 7.59
C GLN A 239 25.70 17.94 6.21
N LEU A 240 24.93 18.40 5.22
CA LEU A 240 25.18 18.06 3.82
C LEU A 240 26.41 18.82 3.30
N THR A 241 27.34 18.12 2.66
CA THR A 241 28.50 18.73 2.01
C THR A 241 28.09 19.76 0.97
N GLU A 242 27.05 19.45 0.18
CA GLU A 242 26.46 20.40 -0.76
C GLU A 242 25.33 21.19 -0.09
N PRO A 243 25.35 22.54 -0.14
CA PRO A 243 24.30 23.35 0.42
C PRO A 243 22.97 23.06 -0.30
N PHE A 244 21.94 22.74 0.47
CA PHE A 244 20.62 22.53 -0.10
C PHE A 244 20.02 23.86 -0.57
N ILE A 245 20.00 24.07 -1.89
CA ILE A 245 19.31 25.18 -2.54
C ILE A 245 17.92 24.68 -2.96
N PRO A 246 16.82 25.17 -2.36
CA PRO A 246 15.48 24.79 -2.82
C PRO A 246 15.29 25.26 -4.27
N SER A 247 14.66 24.44 -5.09
CA SER A 247 14.30 24.84 -6.45
C SER A 247 13.33 26.05 -6.39
N PRO A 248 13.52 27.07 -7.25
CA PRO A 248 12.68 28.26 -7.29
C PRO A 248 11.22 27.97 -7.65
#